data_AF-A0A955NP98-F1
#
_entry.id   AF-A0A955NP98-F1
#
_cell.length_a   1.000
_cell.length_b   1.000
_cell.length_c   1.000
_cell.angle_alpha   90.00
_cell.angle_beta   90.00
_cell.angle_gamma   90.00
#
_symmetry.space_group_name_H-M   'P 1'
#
loop_
_entity.id
_entity.type
_entity.pdbx_description
1 polymer ?
#
loop_
_entity_poly.entity_id
_entity_poly.type
_entity_poly.pdbx_seq_one_letter_code
_entity_poly.pdbx_strand_id
1 'polypeptide(L)'
;MVERTDPLSPEQRERTMRAVKSEDTGPELRVRKLIHSMGYRYSLHRKDLPGKPDIVLPSRKKIVFIHGCFWHGHHCPAGSKKPKTNADYWE
;
A
#
# COMPACT_ATOMS: atom_id res chain seq x y z
N MET A 1 -4.18 -32.86 -1.67
CA MET A 1 -4.07 -32.18 -0.36
C MET A 1 -3.07 -31.06 -0.54
N VAL A 2 -3.52 -29.81 -0.63
CA VAL A 2 -2.57 -28.69 -0.78
C VAL A 2 -1.89 -28.52 0.57
N GLU A 3 -0.60 -28.85 0.60
CA GLU A 3 0.27 -28.62 1.75
C GLU A 3 0.18 -27.14 2.11
N ARG A 4 -0.30 -26.82 3.31
CA ARG A 4 -0.46 -25.42 3.76
C ARG A 4 0.93 -24.83 3.94
N THR A 5 1.44 -24.16 2.90
CA THR A 5 2.73 -23.45 2.93
C THR A 5 2.67 -22.11 3.65
N ASP A 6 1.50 -21.72 4.18
CA ASP A 6 1.34 -20.52 4.99
C ASP A 6 1.78 -20.82 6.43
N PRO A 7 2.76 -20.07 6.99
CA PRO A 7 3.16 -20.24 8.39
C PRO A 7 2.08 -19.82 9.39
N LEU A 8 1.00 -19.16 8.95
CA LEU A 8 -0.12 -18.75 9.81
C LEU A 8 -1.29 -19.74 9.74
N SER A 9 -2.01 -19.88 10.85
CA SER A 9 -3.32 -20.53 10.84
C SER A 9 -4.32 -19.73 9.98
N PRO A 10 -5.39 -20.37 9.47
CA PRO A 10 -6.43 -19.67 8.72
C PRO A 10 -7.00 -18.46 9.46
N GLU A 11 -7.25 -18.59 10.76
CA GLU A 11 -7.79 -17.52 11.61
C GLU A 11 -6.78 -16.37 11.78
N GLN A 12 -5.49 -16.70 11.93
CA GLN A 12 -4.41 -15.71 12.00
C GLN A 12 -4.22 -14.95 10.68
N ARG A 13 -4.29 -15.66 9.55
CA ARG A 13 -4.22 -15.08 8.21
C ARG A 13 -5.40 -14.15 7.98
N GLU A 14 -6.62 -14.61 8.27
CA GLU A 14 -7.83 -13.82 8.16
C GLU A 14 -7.75 -12.54 9.00
N ARG A 15 -7.35 -12.65 10.28
CA ARG A 15 -7.16 -11.50 11.16
C ARG A 15 -6.14 -10.51 10.61
N THR A 16 -5.04 -11.02 10.06
CA THR A 16 -3.97 -10.18 9.47
C THR A 16 -4.48 -9.43 8.24
N MET A 17 -5.16 -10.11 7.32
CA MET A 17 -5.70 -9.49 6.11
C MET A 17 -6.78 -8.47 6.43
N ARG A 18 -7.66 -8.74 7.42
CA ARG A 18 -8.66 -7.78 7.91
C ARG A 18 -8.05 -6.51 8.52
N ALA A 19 -6.82 -6.59 9.04
CA ALA A 19 -6.13 -5.45 9.63
C ALA A 19 -5.40 -4.57 8.59
N VAL A 20 -5.25 -5.04 7.35
CA VAL A 20 -4.65 -4.25 6.27
C VAL A 20 -5.61 -3.12 5.89
N LYS A 21 -5.17 -1.88 6.08
CA LYS A 21 -5.94 -0.68 5.75
C LYS A 21 -5.65 -0.25 4.31
N SER A 22 -6.65 0.33 3.65
CA SER A 22 -6.55 0.92 2.32
C SER A 22 -6.06 2.37 2.31
N GLU A 23 -6.02 3.02 3.48
CA GLU A 23 -5.64 4.42 3.67
C GLU A 23 -5.06 4.61 5.08
N ASP A 24 -4.39 5.75 5.30
CA ASP A 24 -3.74 6.10 6.56
C ASP A 24 -2.73 5.04 7.00
N THR A 25 -2.07 4.41 6.03
CA THR A 25 -1.04 3.42 6.30
C THR A 25 0.19 4.07 6.94
N GLY A 26 1.01 3.26 7.63
CA GLY A 26 2.24 3.75 8.25
C GLY A 26 3.16 4.54 7.30
N PRO A 27 3.42 4.06 6.06
CA PRO A 27 4.16 4.81 5.04
C PRO A 27 3.48 6.13 4.66
N GLU A 28 2.17 6.14 4.42
CA GLU A 28 1.42 7.36 4.10
C GLU A 28 1.56 8.43 5.18
N LEU A 29 1.35 8.03 6.44
CA LEU A 29 1.45 8.95 7.59
C LEU A 29 2.86 9.54 7.73
N ARG A 30 3.91 8.76 7.45
CA ARG A 30 5.30 9.25 7.48
C ARG A 30 5.55 10.30 6.39
N VAL A 31 5.15 10.01 5.16
CA VAL A 31 5.32 10.96 4.03
C VAL A 31 4.49 12.22 4.26
N ARG A 32 3.26 12.09 4.77
CA ARG A 32 2.39 13.23 5.12
C ARG A 32 3.02 14.14 6.16
N LYS A 33 3.62 13.56 7.22
CA LYS A 33 4.35 14.32 8.25
C LYS A 33 5.55 15.05 7.65
N LEU A 34 6.33 14.38 6.79
CA LEU A 34 7.48 14.98 6.12
C LEU A 34 7.08 16.16 5.22
N ILE A 35 6.07 15.97 4.35
CA ILE A 35 5.59 17.03 3.45
C ILE A 35 5.08 18.23 4.26
N HIS A 36 4.35 17.96 5.35
CA HIS A 36 3.87 19.02 6.24
C HIS A 36 5.02 19.75 6.95
N SER A 37 6.05 19.04 7.44
CA SER A 37 7.21 19.67 8.09
C SER A 37 8.05 20.50 7.13
N MET A 38 8.00 20.21 5.82
CA MET A 38 8.61 21.03 4.77
C MET A 38 7.77 22.28 4.42
N GLY A 39 6.65 22.52 5.10
CA GLY A 39 5.79 23.69 4.88
C GLY A 39 4.81 23.55 3.71
N TYR A 40 4.67 22.36 3.12
CA TYR A 40 3.73 22.15 2.03
C TYR A 40 2.33 21.81 2.54
N ARG A 41 1.32 22.41 1.89
CA ARG A 41 -0.08 22.04 2.03
C ARG A 41 -0.45 21.04 0.95
N TYR A 42 -1.21 20.02 1.31
CA TYR A 42 -1.64 18.96 0.40
C TYR A 42 -3.11 18.62 0.59
N SER A 43 -3.69 17.99 -0.43
CA SER A 43 -4.98 17.32 -0.38
C SER A 43 -4.77 15.81 -0.49
N LEU A 44 -5.67 15.01 0.05
CA LEU A 44 -5.59 13.55 0.03
C LEU A 44 -6.65 12.96 -0.91
N HIS A 45 -6.34 11.80 -1.50
CA HIS A 45 -7.28 10.91 -2.21
C HIS A 45 -8.27 11.63 -3.15
N ARG A 46 -7.75 12.56 -3.96
CA ARG A 46 -8.55 13.32 -4.95
C ARG A 46 -9.12 12.36 -5.99
N LYS A 47 -10.45 12.18 -5.95
CA LYS A 47 -11.21 11.24 -6.82
C LYS A 47 -11.37 11.75 -8.26
N ASP A 48 -11.17 13.03 -8.48
CA ASP A 48 -11.24 13.70 -9.78
C ASP A 48 -9.94 13.55 -10.60
N LEU A 49 -8.92 12.88 -10.06
CA LEU A 49 -7.67 12.60 -10.74
C LEU A 49 -7.49 11.10 -11.04
N PRO A 50 -6.89 10.74 -12.19
CA PRO A 50 -6.60 9.35 -12.51
C PRO A 50 -5.80 8.65 -11.41
N GLY A 51 -6.18 7.41 -11.10
CA GLY A 51 -5.49 6.59 -10.10
C GLY A 51 -5.74 6.98 -8.64
N LYS A 52 -6.51 8.04 -8.35
CA LYS A 52 -6.81 8.53 -6.99
C LYS A 52 -5.52 8.70 -6.15
N PRO A 53 -4.68 9.71 -6.46
CA PRO A 53 -3.39 9.89 -5.81
C PRO A 53 -3.51 10.04 -4.29
N ASP A 54 -2.55 9.46 -3.56
CA ASP A 54 -2.53 9.53 -2.10
C ASP A 54 -2.35 10.97 -1.62
N ILE A 55 -1.43 11.70 -2.24
CA ILE A 55 -1.14 13.09 -1.90
C ILE A 55 -1.13 13.94 -3.18
N VAL A 56 -1.84 15.06 -3.12
CA VAL A 56 -1.88 16.07 -4.17
C VAL A 56 -1.33 17.38 -3.62
N LEU A 57 -0.44 18.02 -4.38
CA LEU A 57 0.17 19.31 -4.09
C LEU A 57 -0.29 20.33 -5.16
N PRO A 58 -1.49 20.95 -5.02
CA PRO A 58 -2.06 21.79 -6.08
C PRO A 58 -1.15 22.96 -6.47
N SER A 59 -0.58 23.64 -5.47
CA SER A 59 0.31 24.79 -5.67
C SER A 59 1.60 24.44 -6.42
N ARG A 60 2.00 23.16 -6.42
CA ARG A 60 3.18 22.66 -7.12
C ARG A 60 2.83 21.96 -8.42
N LYS A 61 1.54 21.74 -8.69
CA LYS A 61 1.05 20.90 -9.79
C LYS A 61 1.72 19.51 -9.78
N LYS A 62 1.84 18.90 -8.59
CA LYS A 62 2.45 17.58 -8.39
C LYS A 62 1.51 16.65 -7.62
N ILE A 63 1.69 15.36 -7.86
CA ILE A 63 1.01 14.27 -7.16
C ILE A 63 2.06 13.27 -6.66
N VAL A 64 1.73 12.55 -5.58
CA VAL A 64 2.57 11.49 -5.02
C VAL A 64 1.69 10.28 -4.76
N PHE A 65 2.16 9.13 -5.25
CA PHE A 65 1.63 7.80 -4.94
C PHE A 65 2.56 7.10 -3.95
N ILE A 66 1.98 6.42 -2.97
CA ILE A 66 2.68 5.72 -1.89
C ILE A 66 2.34 4.24 -2.01
N HIS A 67 3.17 3.53 -2.75
CA HIS A 67 2.92 2.13 -3.09
C HIS A 67 3.54 1.17 -2.09
N GLY A 68 2.70 0.31 -1.51
CA GLY A 68 3.17 -0.86 -0.77
C GLY A 68 3.86 -1.84 -1.72
N CYS A 69 5.12 -2.21 -1.42
CA CYS A 69 5.93 -3.01 -2.34
C CYS A 69 5.30 -4.34 -2.73
N PHE A 70 4.68 -5.04 -1.77
CA PHE A 70 3.96 -6.30 -2.00
C PHE A 70 2.77 -6.12 -2.94
N TRP A 71 1.90 -5.14 -2.66
CA TRP A 71 0.66 -4.89 -3.40
C TRP A 71 0.90 -4.39 -4.83
N HIS A 72 2.03 -3.72 -5.07
CA HIS A 72 2.40 -3.16 -6.36
C HIS A 72 3.52 -3.92 -7.06
N GLY A 73 3.90 -5.11 -6.56
CA GLY A 73 4.84 -6.00 -7.25
C GLY A 73 6.22 -5.39 -7.53
N HIS A 74 6.75 -4.55 -6.63
CA HIS A 74 8.04 -3.92 -6.85
C HIS A 74 9.20 -4.94 -6.94
N HIS A 75 10.24 -4.63 -7.72
CA HIS A 75 11.47 -5.43 -7.84
C HIS A 75 12.40 -5.40 -6.60
N CYS A 76 11.85 -5.13 -5.42
CA CYS A 76 12.58 -5.15 -4.15
C CYS A 76 12.25 -6.42 -3.36
N PRO A 77 13.05 -6.79 -2.34
CA PRO A 77 12.83 -8.02 -1.56
C PRO A 77 11.43 -8.15 -0.92
N ALA A 78 10.74 -7.03 -0.68
CA ALA A 78 9.38 -7.03 -0.14
C ALA A 78 8.29 -7.18 -1.23
N GLY A 79 8.56 -6.74 -2.47
CA GLY A 79 7.61 -6.80 -3.57
C GLY A 79 7.75 -8.04 -4.45
N SER A 80 8.96 -8.60 -4.54
CA SER A 80 9.22 -9.82 -5.33
C SER A 80 8.79 -11.11 -4.63
N LYS A 81 8.30 -11.03 -3.38
CA LYS A 81 7.76 -12.18 -2.64
C LYS A 81 6.34 -12.50 -3.11
N LYS A 82 6.24 -13.38 -4.11
CA LYS A 82 4.95 -13.91 -4.54
C LYS A 82 4.38 -14.90 -3.50
N PRO A 83 3.08 -14.81 -3.16
CA PRO A 83 2.44 -15.82 -2.33
C PRO A 83 2.49 -17.20 -2.97
N LYS A 84 2.92 -18.21 -2.21
CA LYS A 84 2.90 -19.61 -2.66
C LYS A 84 1.50 -20.23 -2.57
N THR A 85 0.71 -19.77 -1.61
CA THR A 85 -0.68 -20.18 -1.41
C THR A 85 -1.58 -19.35 -2.33
N ASN A 86 -2.48 -20.02 -3.06
CA ASN A 86 -3.42 -19.39 -4.01
C ASN A 86 -2.70 -18.57 -5.09
N ALA A 87 -1.58 -19.10 -5.63
CA ALA A 87 -0.73 -18.38 -6.57
C ALA A 87 -1.50 -17.84 -7.77
N ASP A 88 -2.42 -18.62 -8.34
CA ASP A 88 -3.25 -18.25 -9.50
C ASP A 88 -4.08 -16.98 -9.28
N TYR A 89 -4.47 -16.68 -8.04
CA TYR A 89 -5.18 -15.43 -7.71
C TYR A 89 -4.27 -14.20 -7.72
N TRP A 90 -2.96 -14.40 -7.49
CA TRP A 90 -1.96 -13.33 -7.39
C TRP A 90 -1.13 -13.17 -8.67
N GLU A 91 -1.37 -13.98 -9.70
CA GLU A 91 -0.78 -13.79 -11.04
C GLU A 91 -1.37 -12.60 -11.80
#